data_AF-A0A257S387-F1
#
_entry.id   AF-A0A257S387-F1
#
_cell.length_a   1.000
_cell.length_b   1.000
_cell.length_c   1.000
_cell.angle_alpha   90.00
_cell.angle_beta   90.00
_cell.angle_gamma   90.00
#
_symmetry.space_group_name_H-M   'P 1'
#
loop_
_entity.id
_entity.type
_entity.pdbx_description
1 polymer ?
#
loop_
_entity_poly.entity_id
_entity_poly.type
_entity_poly.pdbx_seq_one_letter_code
_entity_poly.pdbx_strand_id
1 'polypeptide(L)'
;MGINASRDDFAQVVRQRTHGEGVDVVLDLVGAPVLAGSIQALARGGRMIVVGLTGGRSTPIDLGAVLSKRLTIVGTVLRARTLEEKIAVTAHFTA
;
A
#
# COMPACT_ATOMS: atom_id res chain seq x y z
N MET A 1 -13.65 5.07 8.50
CA MET A 1 -14.50 3.89 8.26
C MET A 1 -13.60 2.65 8.25
N GLY A 2 -14.00 1.54 8.86
CA GLY A 2 -13.19 0.31 8.90
C GLY A 2 -13.76 -0.81 8.01
N ILE A 3 -12.88 -1.61 7.40
CA ILE A 3 -13.22 -2.82 6.63
C ILE A 3 -12.52 -4.00 7.32
N ASN A 4 -13.21 -5.12 7.51
CA ASN A 4 -12.58 -6.31 8.10
C ASN A 4 -12.01 -7.21 7.00
N ALA A 5 -10.71 -7.07 6.74
CA ALA A 5 -10.01 -7.84 5.71
C ALA A 5 -9.95 -9.36 5.96
N SER A 6 -10.34 -9.86 7.15
CA SER A 6 -10.44 -11.31 7.42
C SER A 6 -11.78 -11.93 7.02
N ARG A 7 -12.78 -11.10 6.70
CA ARG A 7 -14.15 -11.53 6.39
C ARG A 7 -14.63 -11.04 5.03
N ASP A 8 -14.16 -9.88 4.63
CA ASP A 8 -14.61 -9.20 3.41
C ASP A 8 -13.50 -9.23 2.35
N ASP A 9 -13.87 -9.36 1.07
CA ASP A 9 -12.99 -8.94 -0.04
C ASP A 9 -12.90 -7.41 -0.01
N PHE A 10 -11.93 -6.91 0.76
CA PHE A 10 -11.77 -5.48 0.96
C PHE A 10 -11.51 -4.74 -0.37
N ALA A 11 -10.93 -5.39 -1.38
CA ALA A 11 -10.70 -4.77 -2.68
C ALA A 11 -12.03 -4.49 -3.40
N GLN A 12 -12.99 -5.42 -3.29
CA GLN A 12 -14.35 -5.20 -3.78
C GLN A 12 -15.05 -4.08 -3.02
N VAL A 13 -14.95 -4.07 -1.68
CA VAL A 13 -15.56 -3.02 -0.84
C VAL A 13 -14.97 -1.65 -1.18
N VAL A 14 -13.65 -1.57 -1.38
CA VAL A 14 -12.99 -0.33 -1.82
C VAL A 14 -13.54 0.12 -3.18
N ARG A 15 -13.61 -0.77 -4.17
CA ARG A 15 -14.16 -0.42 -5.49
C ARG A 15 -15.60 0.08 -5.40
N GLN A 16 -16.47 -0.58 -4.64
CA GLN A 16 -17.86 -0.13 -4.46
C GLN A 16 -17.94 1.28 -3.87
N ARG A 17 -17.07 1.60 -2.90
CA ARG A 17 -17.05 2.89 -2.20
C ARG A 17 -16.32 4.00 -2.96
N THR A 18 -15.57 3.64 -3.99
CA THR A 18 -14.82 4.56 -4.86
C THR A 18 -15.42 4.59 -6.26
N HIS A 19 -16.68 4.18 -6.41
CA HIS A 19 -17.40 4.17 -7.70
C HIS A 19 -16.65 3.41 -8.82
N GLY A 20 -15.87 2.40 -8.44
CA GLY A 20 -15.08 1.57 -9.33
C GLY A 20 -13.66 2.08 -9.60
N GLU A 21 -13.30 3.28 -9.13
CA GLU A 21 -11.99 3.89 -9.42
C GLU A 21 -10.85 3.24 -8.63
N GLY A 22 -11.10 2.86 -7.38
CA GLY A 22 -10.06 2.44 -6.43
C GLY A 22 -9.48 3.61 -5.64
N VAL A 23 -8.39 3.38 -4.91
CA VAL A 23 -7.69 4.40 -4.12
C VAL A 23 -6.36 4.80 -4.76
N ASP A 24 -5.97 6.06 -4.58
CA ASP A 24 -4.68 6.57 -5.10
C ASP A 24 -3.47 6.03 -4.31
N VAL A 25 -3.67 5.72 -3.03
CA VAL A 25 -2.60 5.30 -2.12
C VAL A 25 -3.08 4.18 -1.20
N VAL A 26 -2.26 3.15 -1.06
CA VAL A 26 -2.38 2.12 -0.02
C VAL A 26 -1.16 2.22 0.90
N LEU A 27 -1.40 2.24 2.21
CA LEU A 27 -0.37 2.10 3.24
C LEU A 27 -0.46 0.69 3.83
N ASP A 28 0.53 -0.16 3.55
CA ASP A 28 0.52 -1.57 3.95
C ASP A 28 1.43 -1.82 5.16
N LEU A 29 0.83 -2.31 6.25
CA LEU A 29 1.50 -2.69 7.48
C LEU A 29 1.52 -4.22 7.69
N VAL A 30 0.83 -4.98 6.84
CA VAL A 30 0.56 -6.41 6.99
C VAL A 30 1.47 -7.22 6.07
N GLY A 31 1.60 -6.83 4.80
CA GLY A 31 2.45 -7.50 3.82
C GLY A 31 1.74 -8.66 3.10
N ALA A 32 2.39 -9.82 3.06
CA ALA A 32 2.05 -10.91 2.14
C ALA A 32 0.55 -11.27 2.03
N PRO A 33 -0.23 -11.41 3.12
CA PRO A 33 -1.64 -11.82 3.01
C PRO A 33 -2.56 -10.82 2.29
N VAL A 34 -2.22 -9.53 2.27
CA VAL A 34 -3.10 -8.47 1.73
C VAL A 34 -2.58 -7.86 0.43
N LEU A 35 -1.40 -8.30 -0.05
CA LEU A 35 -0.74 -7.71 -1.22
C LEU A 35 -1.63 -7.72 -2.47
N ALA A 36 -2.20 -8.87 -2.81
CA ALA A 36 -3.03 -9.02 -4.01
C ALA A 36 -4.29 -8.14 -3.94
N GLY A 37 -4.98 -8.14 -2.79
CA GLY A 37 -6.13 -7.26 -2.57
C GLY A 37 -5.77 -5.78 -2.65
N SER A 38 -4.59 -5.40 -2.14
CA SER A 38 -4.09 -4.02 -2.18
C SER A 38 -3.84 -3.56 -3.63
N ILE A 39 -3.19 -4.40 -4.45
CA ILE A 39 -3.00 -4.15 -5.89
C ILE A 39 -4.35 -4.00 -6.61
N GLN A 40 -5.34 -4.81 -6.24
CA GLN A 40 -6.68 -4.74 -6.82
C GLN A 40 -7.47 -3.51 -6.36
N ALA A 41 -7.24 -3.03 -5.14
CA ALA A 41 -7.87 -1.84 -4.57
C ALA A 41 -7.30 -0.53 -5.11
N LEU A 42 -6.07 -0.52 -5.61
CA LEU A 42 -5.43 0.67 -6.19
C LEU A 42 -6.07 1.10 -7.52
N ALA A 43 -6.21 2.40 -7.68
CA ALA A 43 -6.56 3.07 -8.92
C ALA A 43 -5.40 3.05 -9.93
N ARG A 44 -5.68 3.42 -11.19
CA ARG A 44 -4.62 3.59 -12.21
C ARG A 44 -3.68 4.73 -11.79
N GLY A 45 -2.37 4.48 -11.81
CA GLY A 45 -1.34 5.40 -11.30
C GLY A 45 -1.18 5.38 -9.78
N GLY A 46 -1.89 4.48 -9.08
CA GLY A 46 -1.86 4.39 -7.63
C GLY A 46 -0.53 3.93 -7.06
N ARG A 47 -0.31 4.22 -5.77
CA ARG A 47 0.93 3.96 -5.05
C ARG A 47 0.69 3.05 -3.85
N MET A 48 1.43 1.95 -3.77
CA MET A 48 1.50 1.12 -2.57
C MET A 48 2.75 1.46 -1.76
N ILE A 49 2.57 1.84 -0.50
CA ILE A 49 3.66 2.13 0.43
C ILE A 49 3.70 1.02 1.48
N VAL A 50 4.70 0.14 1.37
CA VAL A 50 4.93 -0.97 2.30
C VAL A 50 5.77 -0.46 3.47
N VAL A 51 5.19 -0.50 4.68
CA VAL A 51 5.79 0.00 5.93
C VAL A 51 6.00 -1.12 6.94
N GLY A 52 5.23 -2.20 6.85
CA GLY A 52 5.28 -3.32 7.78
C GLY A 52 4.98 -4.66 7.12
N LEU A 53 5.38 -5.74 7.79
CA LEU A 53 5.27 -7.12 7.31
C LEU A 53 4.74 -8.06 8.41
N THR A 54 3.81 -7.60 9.24
CA THR A 54 3.34 -8.34 10.42
C THR A 54 2.62 -9.65 10.08
N GLY A 55 2.01 -9.74 8.90
CA GLY A 55 1.31 -10.93 8.40
C GLY A 55 2.12 -11.81 7.46
N GLY A 56 3.31 -11.37 7.02
CA GLY A 56 4.20 -12.18 6.19
C GLY A 56 5.10 -11.37 5.27
N ARG A 57 6.28 -11.92 4.97
CA ARG A 57 7.36 -11.20 4.26
C ARG A 57 7.44 -11.45 2.76
N SER A 58 6.84 -12.52 2.25
CA SER A 58 6.99 -12.93 0.86
C SER A 58 5.71 -13.60 0.36
N THR A 59 5.36 -13.30 -0.89
CA THR A 59 4.26 -13.89 -1.64
C THR A 59 4.47 -13.58 -3.12
N PRO A 60 3.95 -14.38 -4.07
CA PRO A 60 3.94 -14.02 -5.49
C PRO A 60 3.21 -12.68 -5.73
N ILE A 61 3.69 -11.94 -6.74
CA ILE A 61 3.07 -10.69 -7.17
C ILE A 61 2.63 -10.80 -8.64
N ASP A 62 1.41 -10.35 -8.92
CA ASP A 62 0.91 -10.22 -10.30
C ASP A 62 1.45 -8.92 -10.93
N LEU A 63 2.54 -9.06 -11.69
CA LEU A 63 3.15 -7.94 -12.42
C LEU A 63 2.28 -7.43 -13.58
N GLY A 64 1.35 -8.23 -14.11
CA GLY A 64 0.41 -7.80 -15.14
C GLY A 64 -0.58 -6.77 -14.58
N ALA A 65 -1.08 -6.99 -13.36
CA ALA A 65 -1.90 -6.00 -12.66
C ALA A 65 -1.13 -4.71 -12.36
N VAL A 66 0.13 -4.82 -11.94
CA VAL A 66 1.02 -3.65 -11.71
C VAL A 66 1.20 -2.84 -12.99
N LEU A 67 1.51 -3.52 -14.11
CA LEU A 67 1.75 -2.88 -15.40
C LEU A 67 0.49 -2.20 -15.95
N SER A 68 -0.63 -2.93 -16.00
CA SER A 68 -1.88 -2.44 -16.60
C SER A 68 -2.45 -1.20 -15.88
N LYS A 69 -2.23 -1.12 -14.58
CA LYS A 69 -2.61 0.03 -13.75
C LYS A 69 -1.48 1.06 -13.59
N ARG A 70 -0.26 0.83 -14.08
CA ARG A 70 0.91 1.73 -13.89
C ARG A 70 1.17 2.03 -12.41
N LEU A 71 1.15 0.99 -11.57
CA LEU A 71 1.31 1.17 -10.13
C LEU A 71 2.77 1.44 -9.76
N THR A 72 2.95 2.18 -8.68
CA THR A 72 4.25 2.30 -8.00
C THR A 72 4.20 1.54 -6.68
N ILE A 73 5.23 0.73 -6.39
CA ILE A 73 5.37 0.02 -5.11
C ILE A 73 6.65 0.52 -4.45
N VAL A 74 6.52 1.05 -3.23
CA VAL A 74 7.62 1.65 -2.46
C VAL A 74 7.73 0.95 -1.12
N GLY A 75 8.93 0.50 -0.76
CA GLY A 75 9.24 0.04 0.59
C GLY A 75 9.85 1.17 1.42
N THR A 76 9.49 1.26 2.70
CA THR A 76 10.10 2.23 3.61
C THR A 76 10.18 1.70 5.04
N VAL A 77 11.23 2.10 5.75
CA VAL A 77 11.38 1.91 7.19
C VAL A 77 11.89 3.22 7.79
N LEU A 78 11.51 3.52 9.04
CA LEU A 78 12.03 4.71 9.74
C LEU A 78 13.23 4.36 10.65
N ARG A 79 13.14 3.24 11.40
CA ARG A 79 14.13 2.90 12.43
C ARG A 79 15.55 2.81 11.88
N ALA A 80 15.71 2.13 10.75
CA ALA A 80 17.01 1.86 10.13
C ALA A 80 17.61 3.05 9.37
N ARG A 81 16.87 4.15 9.20
CA ARG A 81 17.39 5.36 8.53
C ARG A 81 18.47 6.03 9.35
N THR A 82 19.40 6.70 8.68
CA THR A 82 20.45 7.49 9.33
C THR A 82 19.85 8.70 10.05
N LEU A 83 20.64 9.37 10.90
CA LEU A 83 20.19 10.59 11.56
C LEU A 83 19.92 11.69 10.52
N GLU A 84 20.78 11.81 9.51
CA GLU A 84 20.66 12.77 8.41
C GLU A 84 19.35 12.57 7.63
N GLU A 85 19.04 11.31 7.28
CA GLU A 85 17.77 10.97 6.62
C GLU A 85 16.55 11.30 7.48
N LYS A 86 16.63 11.08 8.80
CA LYS A 86 15.55 11.44 9.73
C LYS A 86 15.36 12.95 9.82
N ILE A 87 16.45 13.71 9.93
CA ILE A 87 16.42 15.19 9.93
C ILE A 87 15.79 15.71 8.65
N ALA A 88 16.24 15.23 7.49
CA ALA A 88 15.73 15.65 6.19
C ALA A 88 14.21 15.39 6.06
N VAL A 89 13.73 14.22 6.51
CA VAL A 89 12.29 13.92 6.48
C VAL A 89 11.50 14.82 7.44
N THR A 90 12.00 15.05 8.66
CA THR A 90 11.31 15.90 9.64
C THR A 90 11.22 17.36 9.18
N ALA A 91 12.21 17.85 8.43
CA ALA A 91 12.19 19.20 7.86
C ALA A 91 11.00 19.45 6.91
N HIS A 92 10.42 18.42 6.31
CA HIS A 92 9.20 18.54 5.50
C HIS A 92 7.92 18.81 6.31
N PHE A 93 7.96 18.69 7.64
CA PHE A 93 6.79 18.84 8.53
C PHE A 93 6.89 20.03 9.49
N THR A 94 7.98 20.79 9.43
CA THR A 94 8.17 22.00 10.24
C THR A 94 7.78 23.22 9.38
N ALA A 95 6.56 23.73 9.60
CA ALA A 95 6.06 25.01 9.10
C ALA A 95 6.26 26.11 10.15
#